data_AF-A0A9X1KCM9-F1
#
_entry.id   AF-A0A9X1KCM9-F1
#
_cell.length_a   1.000
_cell.length_b   1.000
_cell.length_c   1.000
_cell.angle_alpha   90.00
_cell.angle_beta   90.00
_cell.angle_gamma   90.00
#
_symmetry.space_group_name_H-M   'P 1'
#
loop_
_entity.id
_entity.type
_entity.pdbx_description
1 polymer ?
#
loop_
_entity_poly.entity_id
_entity_poly.type
_entity_poly.pdbx_seq_one_letter_code
_entity_poly.pdbx_strand_id
1 'polypeptide(L)'
;FDKIQSYSHQEYENLGVSSLITRTTNDAYQIMLFLQNILRIGFMSPLMFVVSLYMVMRTSVTLSLYVVGALPLLLLAVVAIAKVSEPLSKKQQKNLDKINSILRENLSGLRV
;
A
#
# COMPACT_ATOMS: atom_id res chain seq x y z
N PHE A 1 9.04 15.35 17.78
CA PHE A 1 8.38 16.66 17.94
C PHE A 1 9.37 17.78 18.23
N ASP A 2 10.40 17.55 19.05
CA ASP A 2 11.40 18.58 19.43
C ASP A 2 12.08 19.27 18.24
N LYS A 3 12.42 18.52 17.18
CA LYS A 3 13.05 19.09 15.99
C LYS A 3 12.18 20.12 15.27
N ILE A 4 10.86 19.92 15.24
CA ILE A 4 9.93 20.83 14.57
C ILE A 4 9.72 22.09 15.41
N GLN A 5 9.64 21.94 16.73
CA GLN A 5 9.56 23.08 17.65
C GLN A 5 10.80 23.99 17.59
N SER A 6 11.94 23.48 17.10
CA SER A 6 13.16 24.28 16.87
C SER A 6 13.20 25.07 15.55
N TYR A 7 12.21 24.90 14.67
CA TYR A 7 12.19 25.60 13.38
C TYR A 7 11.82 27.08 13.52
N SER A 8 12.47 27.91 12.71
CA SER A 8 12.17 29.33 12.56
C SER A 8 10.86 29.54 11.78
N HIS A 9 10.24 30.71 11.92
CA HIS A 9 9.01 31.05 11.16
C HIS A 9 9.21 30.94 9.64
N GLN A 10 10.40 31.26 9.15
CA GLN A 10 10.74 31.17 7.73
C GLN A 10 10.81 29.71 7.25
N GLU A 11 11.25 28.78 8.10
CA GLU A 11 11.22 27.33 7.81
C GLU A 11 9.79 26.77 7.86
N TYR A 12 8.94 27.28 8.76
CA TYR A 12 7.51 26.93 8.80
C TYR A 12 6.77 27.37 7.54
N GLU A 13 7.07 28.55 7.01
CA GLU A 13 6.49 29.03 5.75
C GLU A 13 7.01 28.24 4.55
N ASN A 14 8.30 27.91 4.52
CA ASN A 14 8.90 27.12 3.43
C ASN A 14 8.39 25.67 3.39
N LEU A 15 8.21 25.02 4.55
CA LEU A 15 7.75 23.62 4.64
C LEU A 15 6.23 23.48 4.68
N GLY A 16 5.53 24.51 5.17
CA GLY A 16 4.09 24.51 5.36
C GLY A 16 3.65 23.73 6.61
N VAL A 17 2.91 24.40 7.50
CA VAL A 17 2.40 23.81 8.77
C VAL A 17 1.62 22.52 8.53
N SER A 18 0.77 22.47 7.50
CA SER A 18 0.00 21.27 7.16
C SER A 18 0.91 20.08 6.77
N SER A 19 2.01 20.32 6.05
CA SER A 19 2.94 19.26 5.67
C SER A 19 3.69 18.72 6.88
N LEU A 20 4.12 19.61 7.78
CA LEU A 20 4.79 19.24 9.03
C LEU A 20 3.88 18.38 9.92
N ILE A 21 2.60 18.71 10.02
CA ILE A 21 1.62 17.89 10.76
C ILE A 21 1.52 16.50 10.12
N THR A 22 1.31 16.40 8.81
CA THR A 22 1.20 15.11 8.10
C THR A 22 2.48 14.27 8.25
N ARG A 23 3.67 14.89 8.13
CA ARG A 23 4.96 14.18 8.27
C ARG A 23 5.20 13.66 9.68
N THR A 24 4.79 14.42 10.69
CA THR A 24 5.03 14.05 12.10
C THR A 24 4.05 13.00 12.59
N THR A 25 2.84 13.00 12.05
CA THR A 25 1.76 12.11 12.49
C THR A 25 1.60 10.94 11.53
N ASN A 26 1.10 11.20 10.33
CA ASN A 26 0.77 10.18 9.34
C ASN A 26 2.02 9.45 8.83
N ASP A 27 3.07 10.15 8.42
CA ASP A 27 4.23 9.47 7.83
C ASP A 27 4.97 8.63 8.88
N ALA A 28 5.15 9.16 10.09
CA ALA A 28 5.72 8.42 11.22
C ALA A 28 4.87 7.18 11.57
N TYR A 29 3.54 7.30 11.57
CA TYR A 29 2.63 6.19 11.80
C TYR A 29 2.71 5.13 10.69
N GLN A 30 2.78 5.54 9.41
CA GLN A 30 2.95 4.62 8.29
C GLN A 30 4.28 3.89 8.35
N ILE A 31 5.38 4.56 8.72
CA ILE A 31 6.67 3.92 8.94
C ILE A 31 6.58 2.89 10.08
N MET A 32 5.89 3.23 11.17
CA MET A 32 5.67 2.29 12.28
C MET A 32 4.89 1.05 11.82
N LEU A 33 3.80 1.23 11.08
CA LEU A 33 3.02 0.11 10.52
C LEU A 33 3.83 -0.72 9.53
N PHE A 34 4.60 -0.06 8.66
CA PHE A 34 5.46 -0.72 7.70
C PHE A 34 6.53 -1.59 8.40
N LEU A 35 7.20 -1.04 9.40
CA LEU A 35 8.17 -1.77 10.21
C LEU A 35 7.51 -2.95 10.94
N GLN A 36 6.33 -2.73 11.54
CA GLN A 36 5.59 -3.81 12.20
C GLN A 36 5.23 -4.93 11.23
N ASN A 37 4.75 -4.58 10.02
CA ASN A 37 4.38 -5.56 9.01
C ASN A 37 5.58 -6.30 8.44
N ILE A 38 6.70 -5.62 8.19
CA ILE A 38 7.94 -6.27 7.72
C ILE A 38 8.47 -7.23 8.77
N LEU A 39 8.60 -6.77 10.02
CA LEU A 39 9.16 -7.59 11.09
C LEU A 39 8.26 -8.79 11.42
N ARG A 40 6.93 -8.65 11.28
CA ARG A 40 5.98 -9.71 11.61
C ARG A 40 5.68 -10.63 10.44
N ILE A 41 5.11 -10.10 9.35
CA ILE A 41 4.62 -10.90 8.22
C ILE A 41 5.65 -10.92 7.09
N GLY A 42 6.44 -9.86 6.93
CA GLY A 42 7.44 -9.75 5.86
C GLY A 42 8.51 -10.84 5.89
N PHE A 43 8.95 -11.29 7.08
CA PHE A 43 9.87 -12.43 7.21
C PHE A 43 9.15 -13.79 7.30
N MET A 44 8.04 -13.87 8.04
CA MET A 44 7.31 -15.12 8.23
C MET A 44 6.68 -15.63 6.93
N SER A 45 6.12 -14.77 6.10
CA SER A 45 5.40 -15.18 4.89
C SER A 45 6.31 -15.87 3.86
N PRO A 46 7.49 -15.33 3.48
CA PRO A 46 8.41 -16.01 2.58
C PRO A 46 8.95 -17.32 3.17
N LEU A 47 9.28 -17.31 4.47
CA LEU A 47 9.77 -18.50 5.16
C LEU A 47 8.72 -19.62 5.15
N MET A 48 7.48 -19.30 5.52
CA MET A 48 6.36 -20.24 5.48
C MET A 48 6.10 -20.77 4.07
N PHE A 49 6.21 -19.93 3.05
CA PHE A 49 6.07 -20.37 1.66
C PHE A 49 7.14 -21.41 1.29
N VAL A 50 8.41 -21.15 1.60
CA VAL A 50 9.51 -22.09 1.30
C VAL A 50 9.37 -23.39 2.11
N VAL A 51 9.08 -23.28 3.41
CA VAL A 51 8.94 -24.44 4.31
C VAL A 51 7.75 -25.31 3.91
N SER A 52 6.61 -24.70 3.58
CA SER A 52 5.41 -25.44 3.15
C SER A 52 5.63 -26.16 1.82
N LEU A 53 6.26 -25.51 0.84
CA LEU A 53 6.60 -26.14 -0.42
C LEU A 53 7.54 -27.33 -0.21
N TYR A 54 8.55 -27.17 0.63
CA TYR A 54 9.47 -28.25 1.00
C TYR A 54 8.75 -29.42 1.72
N MET A 55 7.89 -29.12 2.69
CA MET A 55 7.14 -30.14 3.44
C MET A 55 6.17 -30.92 2.54
N VAL A 56 5.47 -30.25 1.63
CA VAL A 56 4.53 -30.90 0.70
C VAL A 56 5.27 -31.89 -0.21
N MET A 57 6.45 -31.51 -0.72
CA MET A 57 7.30 -32.39 -1.52
C MET A 57 7.77 -33.63 -0.73
N ARG A 58 8.04 -33.47 0.56
CA ARG A 58 8.51 -34.56 1.44
C ARG A 58 7.40 -35.52 1.89
N THR A 59 6.16 -35.06 1.95
CA THR A 59 5.06 -35.84 2.54
C THR A 59 4.56 -36.93 1.59
N SER A 60 4.28 -36.59 0.34
CA SER A 60 3.88 -37.54 -0.69
C SER A 60 4.07 -36.91 -2.07
N VAL A 61 4.80 -37.58 -2.96
CA VAL A 61 5.05 -37.11 -4.33
C VAL A 61 3.72 -36.93 -5.08
N THR A 62 2.77 -37.84 -4.88
CA THR A 62 1.46 -37.79 -5.54
C THR A 62 0.63 -36.60 -5.07
N LEU A 63 0.60 -36.32 -3.76
CA LEU A 63 -0.14 -35.17 -3.22
C LEU A 63 0.52 -33.84 -3.63
N SER A 64 1.87 -33.82 -3.65
CA SER A 64 2.65 -32.66 -4.08
C SER A 64 2.36 -32.26 -5.52
N LEU A 65 2.25 -33.24 -6.44
CA LEU A 65 1.95 -32.98 -7.85
C LEU A 65 0.61 -32.25 -8.04
N TYR A 66 -0.43 -32.60 -7.28
CA TYR A 66 -1.72 -31.88 -7.33
C TYR A 66 -1.59 -30.44 -6.84
N VAL A 67 -0.90 -30.22 -5.72
CA VAL A 67 -0.71 -28.88 -5.14
C VAL A 67 0.12 -28.00 -6.09
N VAL A 68 1.23 -28.53 -6.60
CA VAL A 68 2.11 -27.83 -7.54
C VAL A 68 1.42 -27.59 -8.87
N GLY A 69 0.56 -28.50 -9.34
CA GLY A 69 -0.23 -28.30 -10.56
C GLY A 69 -1.33 -27.25 -10.40
N ALA A 70 -1.95 -27.15 -9.21
CA ALA A 70 -2.94 -26.13 -8.91
C ALA A 70 -2.32 -24.73 -8.73
N LEU A 71 -1.05 -24.64 -8.32
CA LEU A 71 -0.38 -23.37 -8.06
C LEU A 71 -0.30 -22.44 -9.30
N PRO A 72 0.11 -22.89 -10.51
CA PRO A 72 0.05 -22.11 -11.73
C PRO A 72 -1.36 -21.62 -12.08
N LEU A 73 -2.38 -22.46 -11.90
CA LEU A 73 -3.77 -22.09 -12.17
C LEU A 73 -4.21 -20.93 -11.27
N LEU A 74 -3.86 -21.02 -9.98
CA LEU A 74 -4.13 -19.94 -9.01
C LEU A 74 -3.37 -18.66 -9.40
N LEU A 75 -2.07 -18.75 -9.70
CA LEU A 75 -1.26 -17.61 -10.12
C LEU A 75 -1.82 -16.93 -11.37
N LEU A 76 -2.25 -17.71 -12.38
CA LEU A 76 -2.88 -17.18 -13.58
C LEU A 76 -4.19 -16.45 -13.26
N ALA A 77 -5.04 -17.03 -12.41
CA ALA A 77 -6.28 -16.38 -11.99
C ALA A 77 -6.01 -15.05 -11.27
N VAL A 78 -5.04 -15.02 -10.35
CA VAL A 78 -4.65 -13.78 -9.64
C VAL A 78 -4.12 -12.72 -10.60
N VAL A 79 -3.23 -13.08 -11.53
CA VAL A 79 -2.69 -12.15 -12.52
C VAL A 79 -3.77 -11.65 -13.47
N ALA A 80 -4.70 -12.50 -13.89
CA ALA A 80 -5.83 -12.11 -14.73
C ALA A 80 -6.73 -11.10 -14.01
N ILE A 81 -7.11 -11.37 -12.76
CA ILE A 81 -7.91 -10.45 -11.94
C ILE A 81 -7.17 -9.13 -11.75
N ALA A 82 -5.87 -9.17 -11.41
CA ALA A 82 -5.06 -7.97 -11.22
C ALA A 82 -5.01 -7.09 -12.48
N LYS A 83 -4.80 -7.70 -13.65
CA LYS A 83 -4.78 -6.99 -14.95
C LYS A 83 -6.10 -6.32 -15.30
N VAL A 84 -7.23 -6.90 -14.88
CA VAL A 84 -8.56 -6.31 -15.11
C VAL A 84 -8.88 -5.25 -14.05
N SER A 85 -8.45 -5.47 -12.81
CA SER A 85 -8.72 -4.56 -11.69
C SER A 85 -7.95 -3.24 -11.83
N GLU A 86 -6.68 -3.27 -12.22
CA GLU A 86 -5.84 -2.08 -12.37
C GLU A 86 -6.45 -0.96 -13.25
N PRO A 87 -6.90 -1.22 -14.50
CA PRO A 87 -7.51 -0.18 -15.33
C PRO A 87 -8.83 0.33 -14.76
N LEU A 88 -9.61 -0.53 -14.09
CA LEU A 88 -10.86 -0.13 -13.45
C LEU A 88 -10.61 0.83 -12.28
N SER A 89 -9.61 0.53 -11.44
CA SER A 89 -9.17 1.39 -10.35
C SER A 89 -8.64 2.74 -10.87
N LYS A 90 -7.89 2.75 -11.98
CA LYS A 90 -7.44 4.01 -12.62
C LYS A 90 -8.61 4.85 -13.12
N LYS A 91 -9.62 4.22 -13.72
CA LYS A 91 -10.84 4.91 -14.17
C LYS A 91 -11.62 5.52 -13.00
N GLN A 92 -11.73 4.80 -11.88
CA GLN A 92 -12.35 5.31 -10.66
C GLN A 92 -11.60 6.52 -10.09
N GLN A 93 -10.26 6.44 -10.00
CA GLN A 93 -9.43 7.58 -9.55
C GLN A 93 -9.64 8.82 -10.42
N LYS A 94 -9.61 8.67 -11.75
CA LYS A 94 -9.85 9.80 -12.67
C LYS A 94 -11.22 10.45 -12.50
N ASN A 95 -12.25 9.67 -12.18
CA ASN A 95 -13.58 10.20 -11.89
C ASN A 95 -13.62 10.98 -10.56
N LEU A 96 -12.97 10.44 -9.52
CA LEU A 96 -12.84 11.13 -8.22
C LEU A 96 -12.07 12.44 -8.37
N ASP A 97 -11.00 12.47 -9.15
CA ASP A 97 -10.21 13.68 -9.42
C ASP A 97 -11.06 14.76 -10.11
N LYS A 98 -11.89 14.35 -11.09
CA LYS A 98 -12.81 15.28 -11.76
C LYS A 98 -13.83 15.86 -10.78
N ILE A 99 -14.41 15.03 -9.92
CA ILE A 99 -15.36 15.49 -8.89
C ILE A 99 -14.67 16.46 -7.92
N ASN A 100 -13.48 16.10 -7.42
CA ASN A 100 -12.70 16.95 -6.51
C ASN A 100 -12.32 18.29 -7.15
N SER A 101 -12.03 18.31 -8.44
CA SER A 101 -11.75 19.56 -9.18
C SER A 101 -12.97 20.46 -9.24
N ILE A 102 -14.14 19.92 -9.60
CA ILE A 102 -15.40 20.67 -9.65
C ILE A 102 -15.77 21.20 -8.26
N LEU A 103 -15.62 20.38 -7.22
CA LEU A 103 -15.86 20.80 -5.84
C LEU A 103 -14.92 21.94 -5.42
N ARG A 104 -13.63 21.85 -5.74
CA ARG A 104 -12.68 22.95 -5.47
C ARG A 104 -13.06 24.23 -6.19
N GLU A 105 -13.43 24.13 -7.46
CA GLU A 105 -13.84 25.29 -8.26
C GLU A 105 -15.07 25.96 -7.66
N ASN A 106 -16.12 25.21 -7.33
CA ASN A 106 -17.32 25.73 -6.67
C ASN A 106 -17.02 26.35 -5.31
N LEU A 107 -16.20 25.69 -4.48
CA LEU A 107 -15.81 26.23 -3.17
C LEU A 107 -14.94 27.48 -3.29
N SER A 108 -14.12 27.59 -4.33
CA SER A 108 -13.35 28.81 -4.61
C SER A 108 -14.22 29.94 -5.15
N GLY A 109 -15.19 29.65 -6.02
CA GLY A 109 -16.14 30.60 -6.59
C GLY A 109 -17.15 31.14 -5.57
N LEU A 110 -17.38 30.43 -4.47
CA LEU A 110 -18.15 30.93 -3.31
C LEU A 110 -17.33 31.86 -2.41
N ARG A 111 -16.00 31.93 -2.58
CA ARG A 111 -15.08 32.69 -1.73
C ARG A 111 -14.52 33.96 -2.40
N VAL A 112 -14.82 34.19 -3.69
CA VAL A 112 -14.66 35.47 -4.41
C VAL A 112 -16.00 36.16 -4.52
#